data_AF-A0A7K2Q7D5-F1
#
_entry.id   AF-A0A7K2Q7D5-F1
#
_cell.length_a   1.000
_cell.length_b   1.000
_cell.length_c   1.000
_cell.angle_alpha   90.00
_cell.angle_beta   90.00
_cell.angle_gamma   90.00
#
_symmetry.space_group_name_H-M   'P 1'
#
loop_
_entity.id
_entity.type
_entity.pdbx_description
1 polymer ?
#
loop_
_entity_poly.entity_id
_entity_poly.type
_entity_poly.pdbx_seq_one_letter_code
_entity_poly.pdbx_strand_id
1 'polypeptide(L)'
;GEVCITQYADGPATPLVDEWVDFRAAAHASAVGKALLAQLGPEGRKDHLSRHRAARFTAHTITRQEDLFRQLDTRRPGAPLLDLQEYAVGTVCAAVPITSGPNAECLALSIPAPDPHRLGQAARILRSEAAAVLLALIVAGTGSGAVPAAPRSEGGAGEPGGVLITAT
;
A
#
# COMPACT_ATOMS: atom_id res chain seq x y z
N GLY A 1 11.34 -7.89 -4.33
CA GLY A 1 9.91 -7.86 -4.65
C GLY A 1 9.62 -6.46 -5.10
N GLU A 2 9.06 -6.30 -6.30
CA GLU A 2 8.67 -4.99 -6.80
C GLU A 2 7.32 -4.57 -6.20
N VAL A 3 7.11 -3.26 -6.01
CA VAL A 3 5.83 -2.67 -5.61
C VAL A 3 5.50 -1.70 -6.75
N CYS A 4 4.52 -2.05 -7.57
CA CYS A 4 4.21 -1.31 -8.79
C CYS A 4 2.76 -0.88 -8.79
N ILE A 5 2.49 0.42 -8.85
CA ILE A 5 1.13 0.95 -8.97
C ILE A 5 0.58 0.63 -10.37
N THR A 6 -0.48 -0.16 -10.44
CA THR A 6 -1.10 -0.60 -11.69
C THR A 6 -2.28 0.27 -12.10
N GLN A 7 -3.00 0.86 -11.15
CA GLN A 7 -4.07 1.82 -11.42
C GLN A 7 -4.15 2.82 -10.26
N TYR A 8 -4.74 3.98 -10.54
CA TYR A 8 -5.04 5.02 -9.55
C TYR A 8 -6.24 5.85 -10.02
N ALA A 9 -6.84 6.56 -9.08
CA ALA A 9 -7.80 7.63 -9.32
C ALA A 9 -7.42 8.80 -8.41
N ASP A 10 -7.73 10.03 -8.80
CA ASP A 10 -7.52 11.23 -8.00
C ASP A 10 -8.66 12.24 -8.20
N GLY A 11 -8.68 13.29 -7.38
CA GLY A 11 -9.63 14.38 -7.55
C GLY A 11 -9.18 15.68 -6.90
N PRO A 12 -9.86 16.81 -7.17
CA PRO A 12 -9.48 18.12 -6.64
C PRO A 12 -9.44 18.19 -5.09
N ALA A 13 -10.24 17.35 -4.42
CA ALA A 13 -10.30 17.25 -2.96
C ALA A 13 -9.43 16.12 -2.38
N THR A 14 -8.87 15.27 -3.25
CA THR A 14 -8.04 14.10 -2.93
C THR A 14 -6.91 14.00 -3.97
N PRO A 15 -5.91 14.92 -3.88
CA PRO A 15 -4.79 14.91 -4.82
C PRO A 15 -3.95 13.63 -4.65
N LEU A 16 -3.21 13.29 -5.70
CA LEU A 16 -2.26 12.18 -5.66
C LEU A 16 -1.29 12.31 -4.48
N VAL A 17 -1.01 11.17 -3.85
CA VAL A 17 0.06 11.09 -2.86
C VAL A 17 1.38 11.32 -3.56
N ASP A 18 2.17 12.23 -3.02
CA ASP A 18 3.55 12.42 -3.46
C ASP A 18 4.39 11.20 -3.04
N GLU A 19 4.77 10.37 -4.02
CA GLU A 19 5.68 9.23 -3.83
C GLU A 19 7.14 9.72 -3.82
N TRP A 20 7.49 10.51 -2.80
CA TRP A 20 8.85 11.06 -2.66
C TRP A 20 9.90 10.00 -2.29
N VAL A 21 9.46 8.87 -1.74
CA VAL A 21 10.24 7.63 -1.55
C VAL A 21 9.47 6.45 -2.11
N ASP A 22 10.12 5.69 -3.00
CA ASP A 22 9.59 4.46 -3.57
C ASP A 22 8.94 3.57 -2.50
N PHE A 23 7.69 3.14 -2.73
CA PHE A 23 6.96 2.32 -1.75
C PHE A 23 7.64 0.97 -1.44
N ARG A 24 8.53 0.47 -2.31
CA ARG A 24 9.42 -0.67 -2.01
C ARG A 24 10.38 -0.34 -0.87
N ALA A 25 10.99 0.84 -0.90
CA ALA A 25 11.91 1.29 0.14
C ALA A 25 11.20 1.76 1.41
N ALA A 26 9.94 2.19 1.28
CA ALA A 26 9.11 2.67 2.38
C ALA A 26 8.11 1.64 2.92
N ALA A 27 8.30 0.35 2.65
CA ALA A 27 7.27 -0.64 2.93
C ALA A 27 6.91 -0.77 4.42
N HIS A 28 7.82 -0.41 5.32
CA HIS A 28 7.60 -0.37 6.77
C HIS A 28 6.71 0.79 7.22
N ALA A 29 6.58 1.84 6.41
CA ALA A 29 5.92 3.08 6.77
C ALA A 29 4.65 3.36 5.97
N SER A 30 4.53 2.82 4.74
CA SER A 30 3.34 3.03 3.91
C SER A 30 2.25 2.00 4.17
N ALA A 31 0.98 2.38 4.03
CA ALA A 31 -0.15 1.45 4.19
C ALA A 31 -0.07 0.32 3.15
N VAL A 32 0.23 0.66 1.89
CA VAL A 32 0.46 -0.27 0.78
C VAL A 32 1.55 -1.27 1.13
N GLY A 33 2.73 -0.77 1.52
CA GLY A 33 3.87 -1.62 1.84
C GLY A 33 3.58 -2.58 2.98
N LYS A 34 2.91 -2.10 4.03
CA LYS A 34 2.48 -2.94 5.15
C LYS A 34 1.46 -3.99 4.73
N ALA A 35 0.52 -3.65 3.83
CA ALA A 35 -0.44 -4.62 3.30
C ALA A 35 0.21 -5.70 2.42
N LEU A 36 1.28 -5.37 1.69
CA LEU A 36 2.04 -6.33 0.91
C LEU A 36 2.92 -7.22 1.80
N LEU A 37 3.66 -6.63 2.76
CA LEU A 37 4.45 -7.37 3.75
C LEU A 37 3.57 -8.33 4.58
N ALA A 38 2.35 -7.91 4.90
CA ALA A 38 1.35 -8.70 5.62
C ALA A 38 0.95 -10.01 4.91
N GLN A 39 1.17 -10.11 3.60
CA GLN A 39 0.89 -11.30 2.78
C GLN A 39 2.12 -12.20 2.59
N LEU A 40 3.31 -11.68 2.87
CA LEU A 40 4.53 -12.47 2.88
C LEU A 40 4.62 -13.31 4.16
N GLY A 41 5.22 -14.49 4.03
CA GLY A 41 5.67 -15.28 5.18
C GLY A 41 6.86 -14.61 5.90
N PRO A 42 7.22 -15.07 7.11
CA PRO A 42 8.26 -14.46 7.93
C PRO A 42 9.61 -14.25 7.20
N GLU A 43 10.05 -15.24 6.43
CA GLU A 43 11.32 -15.16 5.69
C GLU A 43 11.25 -14.16 4.53
N GLY A 44 10.12 -14.06 3.83
CA GLY A 44 9.92 -13.05 2.78
C GLY A 44 9.95 -11.62 3.33
N ARG A 45 9.39 -11.41 4.53
CA ARG A 45 9.47 -10.11 5.22
C ARG A 45 10.88 -9.75 5.64
N LYS A 46 11.63 -10.71 6.20
CA LYS A 46 13.05 -10.53 6.55
C LYS A 46 13.90 -10.23 5.33
N ASP A 47 13.74 -11.00 4.25
CA ASP A 47 14.45 -10.78 2.99
C ASP A 47 14.18 -9.38 2.44
N HIS A 48 12.91 -8.95 2.41
CA HIS A 48 12.54 -7.60 2.00
C HIS A 48 13.25 -6.53 2.84
N LEU A 49 13.17 -6.60 4.18
CA LEU A 49 13.78 -5.59 5.05
C LEU A 49 15.31 -5.70 5.14
N SER A 50 15.88 -6.81 4.68
CA SER A 50 17.33 -6.95 4.54
C SER A 50 17.87 -6.06 3.40
N ARG A 51 17.10 -5.94 2.31
CA ARG A 51 17.38 -5.11 1.13
C ARG A 51 16.91 -3.66 1.30
N HIS A 52 15.81 -3.46 2.02
CA HIS A 52 15.21 -2.14 2.28
C HIS A 52 15.15 -1.91 3.79
N ARG A 53 16.20 -1.29 4.34
CA ARG A 53 16.27 -0.95 5.77
C ARG A 53 15.15 0.03 6.14
N ALA A 54 14.56 -0.16 7.33
CA ALA A 54 13.50 0.70 7.85
C ALA A 54 14.03 2.10 8.23
N ALA A 55 14.18 2.98 7.25
CA ALA A 55 14.60 4.36 7.44
C ALA A 55 13.52 5.17 8.17
N ARG A 56 13.95 6.17 8.95
CA ARG A 56 13.02 7.10 9.60
C ARG A 56 12.61 8.18 8.60
N PHE A 57 11.32 8.34 8.35
CA PHE A 57 10.78 9.41 7.51
C PHE A 57 10.15 10.54 8.34
N THR A 58 9.47 10.17 9.42
CA THR A 58 8.79 11.07 10.35
C THR A 58 9.06 10.64 11.81
N ALA A 59 8.51 11.39 12.76
CA ALA A 59 8.52 10.99 14.16
C ALA A 59 7.68 9.72 14.42
N HIS A 60 6.69 9.45 13.57
CA HIS A 60 5.76 8.32 13.70
C HIS A 60 6.26 7.03 13.06
N THR A 61 7.27 7.11 12.17
CA THR A 61 7.76 5.95 11.42
C THR A 61 8.21 4.79 12.32
N ILE A 62 7.69 3.59 12.03
CA ILE A 62 8.13 2.35 12.66
C ILE A 62 9.52 1.98 12.13
N THR A 63 10.55 2.10 12.96
CA THR A 63 11.96 1.89 12.54
C THR A 63 12.53 0.55 12.99
N ARG A 64 11.87 -0.15 13.93
CA ARG A 64 12.31 -1.45 14.43
C ARG A 64 11.52 -2.56 13.73
N GLN A 65 12.24 -3.52 13.15
CA GLN A 65 11.64 -4.66 12.46
C GLN A 65 10.72 -5.49 13.36
N GLU A 66 11.11 -5.68 14.63
CA GLU A 66 10.32 -6.41 15.62
C GLU A 66 8.95 -5.77 15.88
N ASP A 67 8.90 -4.43 15.96
CA ASP A 67 7.66 -3.69 16.17
C ASP A 67 6.76 -3.79 14.94
N LEU A 68 7.34 -3.68 13.74
CA LEU A 68 6.62 -3.87 12.49
C LEU A 68 6.03 -5.28 12.41
N PHE A 69 6.83 -6.33 12.64
CA PHE A 69 6.34 -7.71 12.56
C PHE A 69 5.26 -7.98 13.59
N ARG A 70 5.42 -7.51 14.82
CA ARG A 70 4.37 -7.58 15.84
C ARG A 70 3.08 -6.90 15.37
N GLN A 71 3.17 -5.71 14.77
CA GLN A 71 2.00 -5.02 14.22
C GLN A 71 1.33 -5.84 13.12
N LEU A 72 2.11 -6.44 12.21
CA LEU A 72 1.58 -7.25 11.10
C LEU A 72 0.94 -8.57 11.58
N ASP A 73 1.46 -9.17 12.65
CA ASP A 73 1.05 -10.48 13.15
C ASP A 73 -0.12 -10.41 14.15
N THR A 74 -0.23 -9.33 14.92
CA THR A 74 -1.31 -9.14 15.91
C THR A 74 -2.60 -8.58 15.31
N ARG A 75 -2.61 -8.32 14.01
CA ARG A 75 -3.77 -7.75 13.32
C ARG A 75 -4.96 -8.72 13.34
N ARG A 76 -6.17 -8.17 13.47
CA ARG A 76 -7.39 -8.96 13.27
C ARG A 76 -7.49 -9.35 11.78
N PRO A 77 -7.95 -10.58 11.45
CA PRO A 77 -8.22 -10.96 10.07
C PRO A 77 -9.11 -9.92 9.38
N GLY A 78 -8.71 -9.50 8.17
CA GLY A 78 -9.43 -8.48 7.40
C GLY A 78 -9.33 -7.05 7.94
N ALA A 79 -8.55 -6.79 9.00
CA ALA A 79 -8.29 -5.41 9.42
C ALA A 79 -7.43 -4.69 8.36
N PRO A 80 -7.77 -3.44 8.01
CA PRO A 80 -6.94 -2.62 7.14
C PRO A 80 -5.61 -2.29 7.81
N LEU A 81 -4.55 -2.20 7.00
CA LEU A 81 -3.26 -1.67 7.40
C LEU A 81 -3.28 -0.16 7.21
N LEU A 82 -2.79 0.58 8.18
CA LEU A 82 -2.87 2.04 8.21
C LEU A 82 -1.48 2.64 8.15
N ASP A 83 -1.36 3.78 7.49
CA ASP A 83 -0.23 4.70 7.63
C ASP A 83 -0.78 5.97 8.27
N LEU A 84 -0.38 6.21 9.52
CA LEU A 84 -0.82 7.35 10.32
C LEU A 84 0.29 8.40 10.38
N GLN A 85 0.66 8.94 9.21
CA GLN A 85 1.78 9.86 9.03
C GLN A 85 3.15 9.23 9.31
N GLU A 86 3.28 7.93 9.11
CA GLU A 86 4.54 7.20 9.20
C GLU A 86 5.40 7.44 7.96
N TYR A 87 4.77 7.54 6.78
CA TYR A 87 5.44 7.85 5.51
C TYR A 87 5.61 9.36 5.30
N ALA A 88 4.52 10.13 5.43
CA ALA A 88 4.50 11.57 5.21
C ALA A 88 3.56 12.27 6.19
N VAL A 89 4.02 13.38 6.78
CA VAL A 89 3.19 14.23 7.63
C VAL A 89 2.12 14.91 6.78
N GLY A 90 0.90 15.00 7.31
CA GLY A 90 -0.23 15.64 6.62
C GLY A 90 -1.09 14.71 5.77
N THR A 91 -0.72 13.43 5.64
CA THR A 91 -1.50 12.41 4.92
C THR A 91 -1.69 11.19 5.78
N VAL A 92 -2.87 10.57 5.68
CA VAL A 92 -3.11 9.25 6.27
C VAL A 92 -3.65 8.30 5.22
N CYS A 93 -3.23 7.04 5.29
CA CYS A 93 -3.58 6.04 4.29
C CYS A 93 -4.15 4.78 4.95
N ALA A 94 -4.98 4.06 4.21
CA ALA A 94 -5.46 2.74 4.57
C ALA A 94 -5.30 1.79 3.38
N ALA A 95 -4.93 0.55 3.66
CA ALA A 95 -4.78 -0.50 2.66
C ALA A 95 -5.39 -1.81 3.14
N VAL A 96 -6.07 -2.51 2.23
CA VAL A 96 -6.66 -3.82 2.46
C VAL A 96 -5.95 -4.82 1.55
N PRO A 97 -5.33 -5.88 2.10
CA PRO A 97 -4.76 -6.96 1.30
C PRO A 97 -5.84 -7.65 0.45
N ILE A 98 -5.52 -7.94 -0.81
CA ILE A 98 -6.36 -8.72 -1.72
C ILE A 98 -5.72 -10.07 -1.95
N THR A 99 -6.52 -11.13 -1.87
CA THR A 99 -6.09 -12.48 -2.28
C THR A 99 -6.77 -12.83 -3.60
N SER A 100 -6.17 -12.40 -4.71
CA SER A 100 -6.68 -12.68 -6.07
C SER A 100 -5.81 -13.69 -6.84
N GLY A 101 -4.75 -14.24 -6.23
CA GLY A 101 -3.81 -15.13 -6.90
C GLY A 101 -2.56 -15.43 -6.08
N PRO A 102 -1.47 -15.87 -6.74
CA PRO A 102 -0.21 -16.19 -6.07
C PRO A 102 0.58 -14.94 -5.63
N ASN A 103 0.22 -13.77 -6.15
CA ASN A 103 0.91 -12.52 -5.92
C ASN A 103 0.30 -11.77 -4.73
N ALA A 104 1.16 -11.04 -4.00
CA ALA A 104 0.71 -10.13 -2.97
C ALA A 104 0.12 -8.88 -3.61
N GLU A 105 -1.14 -8.58 -3.32
CA GLU A 105 -1.88 -7.47 -3.91
C GLU A 105 -2.64 -6.71 -2.82
N CYS A 106 -2.93 -5.44 -3.03
CA CYS A 106 -3.77 -4.69 -2.11
C CYS A 106 -4.54 -3.59 -2.82
N LEU A 107 -5.63 -3.18 -2.18
CA LEU A 107 -6.34 -1.95 -2.46
C LEU A 107 -5.95 -0.92 -1.41
N ALA A 108 -5.67 0.31 -1.82
CA ALA A 108 -5.33 1.38 -0.89
C ALA A 108 -5.97 2.71 -1.25
N LEU A 109 -6.20 3.51 -0.22
CA LEU A 109 -6.64 4.90 -0.31
C LEU A 109 -5.79 5.79 0.58
N SER A 110 -5.79 7.07 0.26
CA SER A 110 -5.11 8.12 1.01
C SER A 110 -6.04 9.32 1.15
N ILE A 111 -5.99 9.97 2.31
CA ILE A 111 -6.72 11.22 2.54
C ILE A 111 -5.80 12.24 3.24
N PRO A 112 -5.96 13.54 2.96
CA PRO A 112 -5.32 14.59 3.74
C PRO A 112 -5.75 14.52 5.23
N ALA A 113 -4.79 14.62 6.15
CA ALA A 113 -5.03 14.62 7.59
C ALA A 113 -5.48 16.01 8.07
N PRO A 114 -6.62 16.10 8.80
CA PRO A 114 -6.53 16.00 10.26
C PRO A 114 -7.65 15.16 10.89
N ASP A 115 -8.30 14.27 10.12
CA ASP A 115 -9.55 13.60 10.54
C ASP A 115 -9.41 12.06 10.65
N PRO A 116 -9.09 11.55 11.87
CA PRO A 116 -9.03 10.11 12.13
C PRO A 116 -10.37 9.38 11.94
N HIS A 117 -11.51 10.05 12.12
CA HIS A 117 -12.82 9.44 11.95
C HIS A 117 -13.11 9.17 10.47
N ARG A 118 -12.74 10.10 9.58
CA ARG A 118 -12.82 9.90 8.14
C ARG A 118 -11.96 8.74 7.67
N LEU A 119 -10.74 8.59 8.18
CA LEU A 119 -9.90 7.43 7.83
C LEU A 119 -10.56 6.12 8.27
N GLY A 120 -11.08 6.05 9.51
CA GLY A 120 -11.76 4.86 10.01
C GLY A 120 -12.99 4.49 9.18
N GLN A 121 -13.79 5.48 8.75
CA GLN A 121 -14.92 5.29 7.86
C GLN A 121 -14.49 4.83 6.46
N ALA A 122 -13.50 5.51 5.87
CA ALA A 122 -12.97 5.18 4.54
C ALA A 122 -12.38 3.77 4.52
N ALA A 123 -11.60 3.39 5.53
CA ALA A 123 -11.01 2.07 5.64
C ALA A 123 -12.07 0.96 5.81
N ARG A 124 -13.19 1.26 6.48
CA ARG A 124 -14.34 0.34 6.56
C ARG A 124 -15.02 0.15 5.21
N ILE A 125 -15.25 1.23 4.48
CA ILE A 125 -15.86 1.20 3.14
C ILE A 125 -14.94 0.46 2.18
N LEU A 126 -13.65 0.81 2.16
CA LEU A 126 -12.64 0.13 1.35
C LEU A 126 -12.67 -1.38 1.58
N ARG A 127 -12.77 -1.82 2.84
CA ARG A 127 -12.88 -3.23 3.18
C ARG A 127 -14.18 -3.87 2.70
N SER A 128 -15.33 -3.19 2.83
CA SER A 128 -16.62 -3.76 2.39
C SER A 128 -16.72 -3.86 0.88
N GLU A 129 -16.16 -2.87 0.17
CA GLU A 129 -16.25 -2.77 -1.29
C GLU A 129 -15.08 -3.44 -2.03
N ALA A 130 -14.02 -3.88 -1.33
CA ALA A 130 -12.82 -4.43 -1.94
C ALA A 130 -13.11 -5.53 -2.98
N ALA A 131 -14.04 -6.44 -2.67
CA ALA A 131 -14.44 -7.50 -3.58
C ALA A 131 -15.18 -6.97 -4.82
N ALA A 132 -16.05 -5.97 -4.66
CA ALA A 132 -16.78 -5.35 -5.75
C ALA A 132 -15.85 -4.56 -6.67
N VAL A 133 -14.91 -3.80 -6.10
CA VAL A 133 -13.88 -3.07 -6.86
C VAL A 133 -13.00 -4.05 -7.63
N LEU A 134 -12.49 -5.10 -6.99
CA LEU A 134 -11.70 -6.13 -7.65
C LEU A 134 -12.46 -6.78 -8.81
N LEU A 135 -13.72 -7.18 -8.58
CA LEU A 135 -14.56 -7.78 -9.61
C LEU A 135 -14.78 -6.83 -10.78
N ALA A 136 -15.08 -5.55 -10.51
CA ALA A 136 -15.26 -4.55 -11.55
C ALA A 136 -14.01 -4.40 -12.42
N LEU A 137 -12.81 -4.46 -11.82
CA LEU A 137 -11.55 -4.33 -12.56
C LEU A 137 -11.20 -5.54 -13.39
N ILE A 138 -11.49 -6.74 -12.87
CA ILE A 138 -11.39 -8.00 -13.63
C ILE A 138 -12.34 -7.94 -14.84
N VAL A 139 -13.61 -7.57 -14.63
CA VAL A 139 -14.64 -7.51 -15.68
C VAL A 139 -14.34 -6.42 -16.71
N ALA A 140 -13.82 -5.27 -16.29
CA ALA A 140 -13.45 -4.17 -17.17
C ALA A 140 -12.24 -4.51 -18.08
N GLY A 141 -11.64 -5.70 -17.95
CA GLY A 141 -10.51 -6.11 -18.77
C GLY A 141 -9.22 -5.33 -18.46
N THR A 142 -9.18 -4.65 -17.31
CA THR A 142 -8.01 -3.89 -16.84
C THR A 142 -6.96 -4.79 -16.16
N GLY A 143 -7.01 -6.09 -16.45
CA GLY A 143 -5.97 -7.03 -16.06
C GLY A 143 -4.67 -6.68 -16.78
N SER A 144 -3.68 -6.20 -16.02
CA SER A 144 -2.30 -5.97 -16.47
C SER A 144 -2.19 -5.20 -17.81
N GLY A 145 -2.85 -4.05 -17.93
CA GLY A 145 -2.67 -3.11 -19.04
C GLY A 145 -2.02 -1.81 -18.54
N ALA A 146 -0.90 -1.42 -19.16
CA ALA A 146 0.02 -0.37 -18.76
C ALA A 146 -0.60 0.98 -18.32
N VAL A 147 -0.07 1.55 -17.23
CA VAL A 147 -0.20 2.96 -16.85
C VAL A 147 0.52 3.84 -17.89
N PRO A 148 -0.05 4.97 -18.35
CA PRO A 148 0.71 5.97 -19.10
C PRO A 148 1.83 6.54 -18.21
N ALA A 149 3.07 6.32 -18.64
CA ALA A 149 4.27 6.59 -17.85
C ALA A 149 4.44 8.07 -17.50
N ALA A 150 4.58 8.37 -16.21
CA ALA A 150 5.39 9.50 -15.75
C ALA A 150 6.88 9.21 -16.09
N PRO A 151 7.71 10.24 -16.38
CA PRO A 151 9.02 10.06 -17.00
C PRO A 151 9.96 9.19 -16.14
N ARG A 152 10.51 8.14 -16.76
CA ARG A 152 11.36 7.10 -16.15
C ARG A 152 12.83 7.54 -16.03
N SER A 153 13.50 7.06 -14.99
CA SER A 153 14.92 6.68 -15.02
C SER A 153 15.05 5.19 -14.73
N GLU A 154 15.89 4.51 -15.51
CA GLU A 154 15.88 3.07 -15.81
C GLU A 154 16.47 2.12 -14.75
N GLY A 155 16.03 0.85 -14.77
CA GLY A 155 16.90 -0.31 -14.45
C GLY A 155 16.27 -1.53 -13.77
N GLY A 156 16.14 -2.65 -14.53
CA GLY A 156 16.39 -4.02 -14.06
C GLY A 156 15.21 -4.88 -13.56
N ALA A 157 15.00 -6.03 -14.22
CA ALA A 157 13.80 -6.88 -14.18
C ALA A 157 13.62 -7.82 -12.97
N GLY A 158 12.40 -7.85 -12.44
CA GLY A 158 11.74 -8.97 -11.76
C GLY A 158 10.24 -8.98 -12.11
N GLU A 159 9.60 -10.15 -12.10
CA GLU A 159 8.20 -10.35 -12.51
C GLU A 159 7.21 -9.36 -11.82
N PRO A 160 6.21 -8.82 -12.54
CA PRO A 160 5.40 -7.70 -12.04
C PRO A 160 4.41 -8.15 -10.97
N GLY A 161 4.61 -7.67 -9.74
CA GLY A 161 3.57 -7.64 -8.71
C GLY A 161 2.72 -6.38 -8.90
N GLY A 162 1.43 -6.56 -9.23
CA GLY A 162 0.51 -5.45 -9.49
C GLY A 162 -0.10 -4.88 -8.20
N VAL A 163 0.01 -3.58 -7.99
CA VAL A 163 -0.60 -2.86 -6.86
C VAL A 163 -1.70 -1.94 -7.39
N LEU A 164 -2.93 -2.23 -7.02
CA LEU A 164 -4.07 -1.41 -7.43
C LEU A 164 -4.32 -0.30 -6.39
N ILE A 165 -4.09 0.96 -6.76
CA ILE A 165 -4.52 2.10 -5.94
C ILE A 165 -5.89 2.53 -6.45
N THR A 166 -6.83 2.78 -5.54
CA THR A 166 -8.10 3.41 -5.89
C THR A 166 -8.34 4.49 -4.86
N ALA A 167 -8.02 5.74 -5.21
CA ALA A 167 -8.34 6.86 -4.36
C ALA A 167 -9.79 7.29 -4.62
N THR A 168 -10.49 7.58 -3.53
CA THR A 168 -11.68 8.43 -3.52
C THR A 168 -11.44 9.52 -2.51
#